data_AF-G4YV95-F1
#
_entry.id   AF-G4YV95-F1
#
_cell.length_a   1.000
_cell.length_b   1.000
_cell.length_c   1.000
_cell.angle_alpha   90.00
_cell.angle_beta   90.00
_cell.angle_gamma   90.00
#
_symmetry.space_group_name_H-M   'P 1'
#
loop_
_entity.id
_entity.type
_entity.pdbx_description
1 polymer ?
#
loop_
_entity_poly.entity_id
_entity_poly.type
_entity_poly.pdbx_seq_one_letter_code
_entity_poly.pdbx_strand_id
1 'polypeptide(L)' 'WTPGEHARFLEAVELYPHGPWKLVAAYIGTRSTRQAMTHAQKYRQKLERR' A
#
# COMPACT_ATOMS: atom_id res chain seq x y z
N TRP A 1 -0.97 8.30 5.47
CA TRP A 1 -0.60 8.41 4.06
C TRP A 1 -0.34 9.85 3.74
N THR A 2 0.80 10.34 4.20
CA THR A 2 1.38 11.54 3.62
C THR A 2 1.72 11.27 2.14
N PRO A 3 1.94 12.31 1.32
CA PRO A 3 2.33 12.11 -0.08
C PRO A 3 3.54 11.18 -0.24
N GLY A 4 4.57 11.33 0.61
CA GLY A 4 5.75 10.47 0.57
C GLY A 4 5.51 9.03 0.98
N GLU A 5 4.63 8.78 1.97
CA GLU A 5 4.23 7.41 2.30
C GLU A 5 3.42 6.78 1.17
N HIS A 6 2.54 7.55 0.54
CA HIS A 6 1.70 7.05 -0.54
C HIS A 6 2.52 6.72 -1.78
N ALA A 7 3.51 7.55 -2.14
CA ALA A 7 4.46 7.26 -3.22
C ALA A 7 5.20 5.93 -2.99
N ARG A 8 5.81 5.75 -1.81
CA ARG A 8 6.45 4.47 -1.44
C ARG A 8 5.47 3.29 -1.46
N PHE A 9 4.21 3.51 -1.10
CA PHE A 9 3.19 2.47 -1.21
C PHE A 9 2.87 2.10 -2.65
N LEU A 10 2.77 3.07 -3.56
CA LEU A 10 2.53 2.80 -4.98
C LEU A 10 3.68 1.96 -5.57
N GLU A 11 4.92 2.37 -5.31
CA GLU A 11 6.12 1.60 -5.69
C GLU A 11 6.07 0.18 -5.11
N ALA A 12 5.74 0.04 -3.83
CA ALA A 12 5.68 -1.27 -3.18
C ALA A 12 4.55 -2.16 -3.70
N VAL A 13 3.39 -1.63 -4.11
CA VAL A 13 2.31 -2.43 -4.70
C VAL A 13 2.56 -2.75 -6.17
N GLU A 14 3.38 -1.98 -6.89
CA GLU A 14 3.89 -2.39 -8.21
C GLU A 14 4.84 -3.59 -8.09
N LEU A 15 5.70 -3.60 -7.06
CA LEU A 15 6.60 -4.72 -6.78
C LEU A 15 5.87 -5.95 -6.18
N TYR A 16 4.84 -5.71 -5.37
CA TYR A 16 4.09 -6.75 -4.65
C TYR A 16 2.56 -6.60 -4.85
N PRO A 17 2.04 -6.82 -6.07
CA PRO A 17 0.64 -6.50 -6.40
C PRO A 17 -0.40 -7.29 -5.59
N HIS A 18 -0.04 -8.48 -5.12
CA HIS A 18 -0.90 -9.35 -4.30
C HIS A 18 -0.36 -9.55 -2.88
N GLY A 19 0.69 -8.82 -2.49
CA GLY A 19 1.45 -9.05 -1.27
C GLY A 19 2.67 -9.96 -1.48
N PRO A 20 3.45 -10.23 -0.41
CA PRO A 20 3.04 -10.17 0.99
C PRO A 20 3.08 -8.76 1.61
N TRP A 21 2.01 -8.38 2.33
CA TRP A 21 1.84 -7.06 2.95
C TRP A 21 2.90 -6.69 3.99
N LYS A 22 3.59 -7.69 4.55
CA LYS A 22 4.73 -7.46 5.45
C LYS A 22 5.87 -6.76 4.71
N LEU A 23 6.14 -7.12 3.45
CA LEU A 23 7.17 -6.47 2.63
C LEU A 23 6.74 -5.07 2.20
N VAL A 24 5.46 -4.90 1.84
CA VAL A 24 4.90 -3.57 1.52
C VAL A 24 5.05 -2.63 2.72
N ALA A 25 4.67 -3.07 3.91
CA ALA A 25 4.82 -2.30 5.14
C ALA A 25 6.28 -1.96 5.46
N ALA A 26 7.19 -2.93 5.29
CA ALA A 26 8.63 -2.72 5.47
C ALA A 26 9.19 -1.70 4.47
N TYR A 27 8.74 -1.73 3.21
CA TYR A 27 9.15 -0.79 2.17
C TYR A 27 8.70 0.66 2.48
N ILE A 28 7.49 0.83 3.02
CA ILE A 28 6.99 2.15 3.43
C ILE A 28 7.74 2.67 4.67
N GLY A 29 8.16 1.76 5.56
CA GLY A 29 8.96 2.01 6.77
C GLY A 29 8.18 2.55 7.97
N THR A 30 7.09 3.30 7.75
CA THR A 30 6.33 3.99 8.81
C THR A 30 4.96 3.37 9.09
N ARG A 31 4.60 2.27 8.42
CA ARG A 31 3.26 1.66 8.47
C ARG A 31 3.34 0.19 8.84
N SER A 32 2.34 -0.28 9.58
CA SER A 32 2.18 -1.69 9.90
C SER A 32 1.56 -2.48 8.74
N THR A 33 1.75 -3.80 8.74
CA THR A 33 1.14 -4.72 7.78
C THR A 33 -0.37 -4.52 7.65
N ARG A 34 -1.07 -4.34 8.78
CA ARG A 34 -2.53 -4.10 8.79
C ARG A 34 -2.90 -2.78 8.12
N GLN A 35 -2.13 -1.71 8.37
CA GLN A 35 -2.35 -0.40 7.74
C GLN A 35 -2.14 -0.46 6.22
N ALA A 36 -1.07 -1.15 5.76
CA ALA A 36 -0.80 -1.34 4.34
C ALA A 36 -1.94 -2.09 3.63
N MET A 37 -2.41 -3.19 4.21
CA MET A 37 -3.51 -3.99 3.68
C MET A 37 -4.83 -3.21 3.58
N THR A 38 -5.23 -2.51 4.66
CA THR A 38 -6.45 -1.69 4.65
C THR A 38 -6.37 -0.55 3.64
N HIS A 39 -5.19 0.06 3.47
CA HIS A 39 -5.01 1.11 2.47
C HIS A 39 -5.13 0.56 1.05
N ALA A 40 -4.50 -0.58 0.75
CA ALA A 40 -4.62 -1.22 -0.54
C ALA A 40 -6.06 -1.64 -0.87
N GLN A 41 -6.82 -2.12 0.11
CA GLN A 41 -8.24 -2.41 -0.08
C GLN A 41 -9.01 -1.14 -0.50
N LYS A 42 -8.88 -0.05 0.26
CA LYS A 42 -9.56 1.22 -0.06
C LYS A 42 -9.10 1.82 -1.38
N TYR A 43 -7.82 1.71 -1.69
CA TYR A 43 -7.23 2.19 -2.94
C TYR A 43 -7.83 1.45 -4.14
N ARG A 44 -7.91 0.10 -4.08
CA ARG A 44 -8.55 -0.71 -5.13
C ARG A 44 -10.02 -0.37 -5.32
N GLN A 45 -10.79 -0.27 -4.23
CA GLN A 45 -12.20 0.15 -4.30
C GLN A 45 -12.39 1.54 -4.95
N LYS A 46 -11.44 2.46 -4.74
CA LYS A 46 -11.48 3.79 -5.36
C LYS A 46 -11.16 3.73 -6.86
N LEU A 47 -10.29 2.83 -7.29
CA LEU A 47 -9.99 2.60 -8.71
C LEU A 47 -11.16 1.94 -9.43
N GLU A 48 -11.83 0.96 -8.82
CA GLU A 48 -12.99 0.26 -9.40
C GLU A 48 -14.22 1.16 -9.57
N ARG A 49 -14.30 2.26 -8.81
CA ARG A 49 -15.38 3.26 -8.89
C ARG A 49 -15.12 4.35 -9.94
N ARG A 50 -13.97 4.34 -10.60
CA ARG A 50 -13.57 5.31 -11.62
C ARG A 50 -13.60 4.66 -12.99
#